data_AF-A0A016RST3-F1
#
_entry.id   AF-A0A016RST3-F1
#
_cell.length_a   1.000
_cell.length_b   1.000
_cell.length_c   1.000
_cell.angle_alpha   90.00
_cell.angle_beta   90.00
_cell.angle_gamma   90.00
#
_symmetry.space_group_name_H-M   'P 1'
#
loop_
_entity.id
_entity.type
_entity.pdbx_description
1 polymer ?
#
loop_
_entity_poly.entity_id
_entity_poly.type
_entity_poly.pdbx_seq_one_letter_code
_entity_poly.pdbx_strand_id
1 'polypeptide(L)'
;MLSCIFAGLLEEDRGPQDSPLARAQSFYKKCLSSNDEWKSRGGPIQFILEKIREFGSFPLIDKSWSYGYHFDITDLLVYFNQNRTIMRELVPYISLDWMDNSVARLTFIPDQSVLKKLLGIGQNDAIDPGKFLKAFGQLALLICEEVGHNCSAGEVSEELKEMYLFVQKISANTTKDSLADEKNYNSIFLHRLSEVDALVSSVVYDKAPC
;
A
#
# COMPACT_ATOMS: atom_id res chain seq x y z
N MET A 1 10.27 23.68 19.04
CA MET A 1 10.11 25.01 18.41
C MET A 1 9.41 24.90 17.06
N LEU A 2 9.93 24.12 16.10
CA LEU A 2 9.24 23.82 14.81
C LEU A 2 7.85 23.20 14.99
N SER A 3 7.69 22.24 15.90
CA SER A 3 6.39 21.61 16.21
C SER A 3 5.31 22.63 16.64
N CYS A 4 5.67 23.62 17.45
CA CYS A 4 4.74 24.66 17.90
C CYS A 4 4.37 25.66 16.78
N ILE A 5 5.28 25.89 15.83
CA ILE A 5 5.03 26.75 14.67
C ILE A 5 4.04 26.09 13.71
N PHE A 6 4.19 24.79 13.46
CA PHE A 6 3.23 24.03 12.64
C PHE A 6 1.84 23.95 13.29
N ALA A 7 1.78 23.71 14.60
CA ALA A 7 0.52 23.72 15.33
C ALA A 7 -0.17 25.09 15.24
N GLY A 8 0.54 26.18 15.53
CA GLY A 8 -0.03 27.53 15.44
C GLY A 8 -0.55 27.89 14.05
N LEU A 9 0.14 27.48 12.98
CA LEU A 9 -0.30 27.76 11.60
C LEU A 9 -1.53 26.93 11.19
N LEU A 10 -1.71 25.73 11.77
CA LEU A 10 -2.79 24.81 11.43
C LEU A 10 -4.03 24.96 12.34
N GLU A 11 -3.86 25.51 13.54
CA GLU A 11 -4.94 25.78 14.50
C GLU A 11 -5.68 27.10 14.23
N GLU A 12 -5.01 28.08 13.62
CA GLU A 12 -5.61 29.38 13.31
C GLU A 12 -6.52 29.31 12.08
N ASP A 13 -7.80 29.71 12.19
CA ASP A 13 -8.68 29.88 11.02
C ASP A 13 -8.27 31.15 10.25
N ARG A 14 -7.39 31.01 9.27
CA ARG A 14 -6.91 32.11 8.43
C ARG A 14 -7.21 31.86 6.96
N GLY A 15 -7.94 32.79 6.36
CA GLY A 15 -7.98 32.98 4.91
C GLY A 15 -9.17 32.34 4.17
N PRO A 16 -9.18 32.42 2.83
CA PRO A 16 -10.25 31.90 1.99
C PRO A 16 -10.37 30.37 2.12
N GLN A 17 -11.60 29.87 2.22
CA GLN A 17 -11.95 28.45 2.42
C GLN A 17 -11.33 27.51 1.36
N ASP A 18 -11.07 28.00 0.14
CA ASP A 18 -10.53 27.20 -0.96
C ASP A 18 -9.00 27.19 -1.07
N SER A 19 -8.29 27.88 -0.17
CA SER A 19 -6.83 27.92 -0.20
C SER A 19 -6.20 26.56 0.21
N PRO A 20 -4.99 26.22 -0.30
CA PRO A 20 -4.26 25.05 0.16
C PRO A 20 -4.03 25.02 1.68
N LEU A 21 -3.84 26.20 2.29
CA LEU A 21 -3.70 26.36 3.73
C LEU A 21 -4.99 26.00 4.46
N ALA A 22 -6.15 26.50 4.01
CA ALA A 22 -7.45 26.15 4.60
C ALA A 22 -7.74 24.63 4.50
N ARG A 23 -7.34 23.98 3.40
CA ARG A 23 -7.43 22.51 3.28
C ARG A 23 -6.52 21.79 4.26
N ALA A 24 -5.29 22.26 4.45
CA ALA A 24 -4.35 21.70 5.44
C ALA A 24 -4.86 21.87 6.87
N GLN A 25 -5.42 23.03 7.21
CA GLN A 25 -6.06 23.32 8.49
C GLN A 25 -7.29 22.43 8.73
N SER A 26 -8.14 22.26 7.71
CA SER A 26 -9.29 21.34 7.77
C SER A 26 -8.85 19.89 8.00
N PHE A 27 -7.81 19.44 7.28
CA PHE A 27 -7.24 18.11 7.48
C PHE A 27 -6.68 17.94 8.90
N TYR A 28 -5.96 18.94 9.40
CA TYR A 28 -5.42 18.94 10.76
C TYR A 28 -6.54 18.82 11.82
N LYS A 29 -7.59 19.64 11.71
CA LYS A 29 -8.76 19.57 12.61
C LYS A 29 -9.44 18.20 12.57
N LYS A 30 -9.62 17.63 11.38
CA LYS A 30 -10.17 16.27 11.22
C LYS A 30 -9.28 15.20 11.86
N CYS A 31 -7.96 15.33 11.75
CA CYS A 31 -7.01 14.43 12.39
C CYS A 31 -7.19 14.45 13.92
N LEU A 32 -7.31 15.64 14.53
CA LEU A 32 -7.54 15.80 15.96
C LEU A 32 -8.90 15.23 16.42
N SER A 33 -9.96 15.37 15.62
CA SER A 33 -11.30 14.87 15.95
C SER A 33 -11.55 13.42 15.52
N SER A 34 -10.60 12.77 14.85
CA SER A 34 -10.78 11.46 14.20
C SER A 34 -11.20 10.35 15.19
N ASN A 35 -10.66 10.37 16.41
CA ASN A 35 -11.00 9.40 17.44
C ASN A 35 -12.49 9.43 17.83
N ASP A 36 -13.12 10.61 17.87
CA ASP A 36 -14.53 10.74 18.21
C ASP A 36 -15.42 10.32 17.04
N GLU A 37 -15.00 10.63 15.81
CA GLU A 37 -15.68 10.18 14.59
C GLU A 37 -15.64 8.65 14.48
N TRP A 38 -14.49 8.02 14.70
CA TRP A 38 -14.35 6.57 14.63
C TRP A 38 -15.21 5.86 15.67
N LYS A 39 -15.22 6.33 16.92
CA LYS A 39 -16.09 5.76 17.97
C LYS A 39 -17.56 5.77 17.57
N SER A 40 -18.03 6.83 16.90
CA SER A 40 -19.43 6.93 16.47
C SER A 40 -19.80 5.97 15.32
N ARG A 41 -18.80 5.43 14.60
CA ARG A 41 -18.96 4.53 13.46
C ARG A 41 -18.57 3.08 13.76
N GLY A 42 -18.58 2.68 15.02
CA GLY A 42 -18.21 1.32 15.45
C GLY A 42 -16.72 1.11 15.69
N GLY A 43 -15.90 2.15 15.59
CA GLY A 43 -14.46 2.12 15.88
C GLY A 43 -13.56 2.10 14.64
N PRO A 44 -12.24 2.20 14.85
CA PRO A 44 -11.26 2.20 13.75
C PRO A 44 -11.20 0.88 12.98
N ILE A 45 -11.47 -0.27 13.64
CA ILE A 45 -11.48 -1.58 12.98
C ILE A 45 -12.67 -1.68 12.03
N GLN A 46 -13.88 -1.32 12.47
CA GLN A 46 -15.06 -1.23 11.60
C GLN A 46 -14.83 -0.33 10.37
N PHE A 47 -14.19 0.84 10.53
CA PHE A 47 -13.84 1.69 9.39
C PHE A 47 -12.89 1.00 8.40
N ILE A 48 -11.84 0.33 8.90
CA ILE A 48 -10.90 -0.43 8.04
C ILE A 48 -11.62 -1.58 7.34
N LEU A 49 -12.52 -2.27 8.03
CA LEU A 49 -13.33 -3.35 7.48
C LEU A 49 -14.26 -2.87 6.37
N GLU A 50 -14.90 -1.72 6.53
CA GLU A 50 -15.70 -1.10 5.47
C GLU A 50 -14.84 -0.83 4.23
N LYS A 51 -13.60 -0.35 4.41
CA LYS A 51 -12.66 -0.16 3.30
C LYS A 51 -12.18 -1.45 2.66
N ILE A 52 -11.97 -2.50 3.45
CA ILE A 52 -11.69 -3.85 2.92
C ILE A 52 -12.89 -4.36 2.13
N ARG A 53 -14.12 -4.11 2.60
CA ARG A 53 -15.39 -4.50 1.96
C ARG A 53 -15.72 -3.74 0.69
N GLU A 54 -15.34 -2.47 0.58
CA GLU A 54 -15.43 -1.70 -0.67
C GLU A 54 -14.64 -2.36 -1.80
N PHE A 55 -13.54 -3.03 -1.47
CA PHE A 55 -12.79 -3.86 -2.41
C PHE A 55 -13.29 -5.30 -2.43
N GLY A 56 -13.74 -5.81 -1.29
CA GLY A 56 -14.12 -7.20 -1.15
C GLY A 56 -13.90 -7.87 0.20
N SER A 57 -13.05 -8.89 0.25
CA SER A 57 -12.68 -9.58 1.48
C SER A 57 -11.17 -9.74 1.55
N PHE A 58 -10.69 -9.77 2.78
CA PHE A 58 -9.35 -10.23 3.08
C PHE A 58 -9.44 -11.72 3.47
N PRO A 59 -8.86 -12.65 2.68
CA PRO A 59 -9.03 -14.09 2.87
C PRO A 59 -8.72 -14.61 4.27
N LEU A 60 -7.82 -13.93 5.00
CA LEU A 60 -7.46 -14.25 6.38
C LEU A 60 -8.60 -13.96 7.39
N ILE A 61 -9.48 -13.00 7.07
CA ILE A 61 -10.53 -12.50 7.96
C ILE A 61 -11.89 -13.12 7.62
N ASP A 62 -12.27 -13.11 6.34
CA ASP A 62 -13.56 -13.62 5.88
C ASP A 62 -13.38 -14.63 4.74
N LYS A 63 -13.44 -15.92 5.11
CA LYS A 63 -13.33 -17.07 4.20
C LYS A 63 -14.61 -17.31 3.39
N SER A 64 -15.73 -16.70 3.77
CA SER A 64 -17.01 -16.86 3.06
C SER A 64 -17.01 -16.14 1.71
N TRP A 65 -16.12 -15.15 1.57
CA TRP A 65 -15.95 -14.38 0.36
C TRP A 65 -14.55 -14.62 -0.21
N SER A 66 -14.43 -15.71 -0.96
CA SER A 66 -13.32 -15.85 -1.91
C SER A 66 -13.77 -15.21 -3.22
N TYR A 67 -12.88 -14.50 -3.91
CA TYR A 67 -13.05 -14.15 -5.32
C TYR A 67 -13.29 -15.41 -6.21
N GLY A 68 -13.22 -16.62 -5.64
CA GLY A 68 -13.41 -17.89 -6.32
C GLY A 68 -12.43 -18.00 -7.49
N TYR A 69 -12.94 -18.47 -8.61
CA TYR A 69 -12.20 -18.51 -9.88
C TYR A 69 -12.22 -17.16 -10.64
N HIS A 70 -12.77 -16.09 -10.06
CA HIS A 70 -12.95 -14.78 -10.69
C HIS A 70 -11.98 -13.72 -10.16
N PHE A 71 -10.94 -14.11 -9.43
CA PHE A 71 -9.90 -13.17 -8.99
C PHE A 71 -9.13 -12.64 -10.21
N ASP A 72 -9.25 -11.34 -10.47
CA ASP A 72 -8.41 -10.61 -11.43
C ASP A 72 -7.48 -9.66 -10.66
N ILE A 73 -6.19 -9.97 -10.67
CA ILE A 73 -5.17 -9.10 -10.04
C ILE A 73 -5.15 -7.70 -10.68
N THR A 74 -5.59 -7.56 -11.94
CA THR A 74 -5.72 -6.25 -12.59
C THR A 74 -6.75 -5.38 -11.87
N ASP A 75 -7.92 -5.94 -11.51
CA ASP A 75 -8.96 -5.20 -10.80
C ASP A 75 -8.51 -4.78 -9.40
N LEU A 76 -7.76 -5.65 -8.72
CA LEU A 76 -7.09 -5.33 -7.47
C LEU A 76 -6.13 -4.15 -7.63
N LEU A 77 -5.27 -4.15 -8.64
CA LEU A 77 -4.32 -3.06 -8.87
C LEU A 77 -5.02 -1.75 -9.28
N VAL A 78 -6.06 -1.82 -10.11
CA VAL A 78 -6.83 -0.65 -10.58
C VAL A 78 -7.57 0.03 -9.42
N TYR A 79 -8.33 -0.72 -8.62
CA TYR A 79 -9.07 -0.19 -7.46
C TYR A 79 -8.17 0.67 -6.57
N PHE A 80 -6.97 0.19 -6.42
CA PHE A 80 -6.09 0.53 -5.33
C PHE A 80 -5.20 1.71 -5.82
N ASN A 81 -4.88 1.76 -7.13
CA ASN A 81 -4.37 2.94 -7.81
C ASN A 81 -5.37 4.12 -7.73
N GLN A 82 -6.66 3.87 -8.00
CA GLN A 82 -7.70 4.90 -7.98
C GLN A 82 -7.94 5.48 -6.57
N ASN A 83 -7.93 4.63 -5.55
CA ASN A 83 -8.18 5.03 -4.17
C ASN A 83 -6.96 5.66 -3.46
N ARG A 84 -5.81 5.80 -4.16
CA ARG A 84 -4.58 6.44 -3.68
C ARG A 84 -4.05 5.92 -2.34
N THR A 85 -4.52 4.75 -1.92
CA THR A 85 -4.13 4.07 -0.69
C THR A 85 -2.95 3.14 -0.87
N ILE A 86 -2.50 2.90 -2.11
CA ILE A 86 -1.32 2.06 -2.36
C ILE A 86 -0.02 2.86 -2.39
N MET A 87 0.93 2.33 -1.63
CA MET A 87 2.34 2.15 -1.96
C MET A 87 2.63 2.13 -3.50
N ARG A 88 3.51 3.02 -3.98
CA ARG A 88 4.08 3.06 -5.35
C ARG A 88 4.71 1.73 -5.81
N GLU A 89 4.81 0.79 -4.89
CA GLU A 89 5.37 -0.54 -4.98
C GLU A 89 4.53 -1.53 -5.78
N LEU A 90 3.20 -1.33 -5.86
CA LEU A 90 2.29 -2.28 -6.54
C LEU A 90 1.60 -1.71 -7.77
N VAL A 91 1.59 -0.39 -7.97
CA VAL A 91 0.93 0.26 -9.10
C VAL A 91 1.84 1.22 -9.83
N PRO A 92 1.75 1.32 -11.17
CA PRO A 92 2.50 2.28 -11.94
C PRO A 92 2.15 3.73 -11.55
N TYR A 93 3.14 4.62 -11.58
CA TYR A 93 2.99 6.05 -11.32
C TYR A 93 3.75 6.88 -12.35
N ILE A 94 3.40 8.15 -12.48
CA ILE A 94 4.14 9.07 -13.37
C ILE A 94 5.34 9.62 -12.61
N SER A 95 6.54 9.43 -13.15
CA SER A 95 7.77 10.05 -12.64
C SER A 95 8.56 10.71 -13.76
N LEU A 96 9.58 11.48 -13.39
CA LEU A 96 10.60 11.90 -14.33
C LEU A 96 11.37 10.66 -14.82
N ASP A 97 11.78 10.67 -16.09
CA ASP A 97 12.72 9.70 -16.64
C ASP A 97 14.05 9.83 -15.89
N TRP A 98 14.70 8.69 -15.62
CA TRP A 98 15.92 8.67 -14.81
C TRP A 98 17.12 9.25 -15.57
N MET A 99 17.09 9.19 -16.90
CA MET A 99 18.17 9.67 -17.78
C MET A 99 17.86 11.03 -18.39
N ASP A 100 16.58 11.36 -18.60
CA ASP A 100 16.13 12.67 -19.13
C ASP A 100 15.00 13.29 -18.29
N ASN A 101 15.37 14.11 -17.32
CA ASN A 101 14.41 14.75 -16.42
C ASN A 101 13.45 15.75 -17.10
N SER A 102 13.57 16.01 -18.41
CA SER A 102 12.59 16.77 -19.18
C SER A 102 11.39 15.93 -19.63
N VAL A 103 11.47 14.59 -19.52
CA VAL A 103 10.44 13.65 -19.95
C VAL A 103 9.76 13.00 -18.75
N ALA A 104 8.44 12.90 -18.79
CA ALA A 104 7.65 12.11 -17.86
C ALA A 104 7.42 10.70 -18.40
N ARG A 105 7.53 9.68 -17.54
CA ARG A 105 7.36 8.27 -17.86
C ARG A 105 6.37 7.60 -16.91
N LEU A 106 5.72 6.55 -17.41
CA LEU A 106 5.04 5.58 -16.57
C LEU A 106 6.12 4.68 -15.94
N THR A 107 6.15 4.67 -14.61
CA THR A 107 7.19 4.00 -13.82
C THR A 107 6.56 2.96 -12.92
N PHE A 108 7.10 1.76 -12.94
CA PHE A 108 6.74 0.68 -12.03
C PHE A 108 8.01 0.08 -11.45
N ILE A 109 8.37 0.52 -10.24
CA ILE A 109 9.57 0.10 -9.54
C ILE A 109 9.16 -0.27 -8.12
N PRO A 110 9.26 -1.56 -7.72
CA PRO A 110 9.04 -1.94 -6.33
C PRO A 110 10.06 -1.26 -5.42
N ASP A 111 9.59 -0.50 -4.42
CA ASP A 111 10.44 0.11 -3.40
C ASP A 111 11.05 -0.99 -2.52
N GLN A 112 12.32 -1.29 -2.79
CA GLN A 112 13.07 -2.26 -2.01
C GLN A 112 13.23 -1.87 -0.54
N SER A 113 13.15 -0.59 -0.20
CA SER A 113 13.39 -0.11 1.16
C SER A 113 12.32 -0.62 2.12
N VAL A 114 11.07 -0.70 1.69
CA VAL A 114 9.96 -1.22 2.51
C VAL A 114 10.06 -2.73 2.67
N LEU A 115 10.34 -3.46 1.58
CA LEU A 115 10.54 -4.90 1.61
C LEU A 115 11.71 -5.27 2.54
N LYS A 116 12.83 -4.56 2.44
CA LYS A 116 14.00 -4.73 3.30
C LYS A 116 13.68 -4.51 4.77
N LYS A 117 12.96 -3.44 5.11
CA LYS A 117 12.52 -3.15 6.48
C LYS A 117 11.64 -4.26 7.06
N LEU A 118 10.65 -4.74 6.30
CA LEU A 118 9.74 -5.82 6.72
C LEU A 118 10.47 -7.15 6.93
N LEU A 119 11.49 -7.43 6.12
CA LEU A 119 12.29 -8.65 6.21
C LEU A 119 13.41 -8.58 7.23
N GLY A 120 13.58 -7.43 7.91
CA GLY A 120 14.68 -7.21 8.84
C GLY A 120 16.05 -7.16 8.16
N ILE A 121 16.10 -6.82 6.87
CA ILE A 121 17.32 -6.77 6.05
C ILE A 121 17.78 -5.30 5.94
N GLY A 122 18.95 -4.96 6.49
CA GLY A 122 19.52 -3.61 6.42
C GLY A 122 19.53 -2.85 7.76
N GLN A 123 20.21 -1.71 7.81
CA GLN A 123 20.58 -0.95 9.02
C GLN A 123 19.42 -0.58 9.98
N ASN A 124 19.78 -0.19 11.22
CA ASN A 124 19.07 0.40 12.39
C ASN A 124 17.53 0.50 12.48
N ASP A 125 16.79 0.63 11.37
CA ASP A 125 15.32 0.72 11.30
C ASP A 125 14.67 -0.60 10.85
N ALA A 126 15.42 -1.69 10.85
CA ALA A 126 14.92 -3.03 10.54
C ALA A 126 13.83 -3.45 11.55
N ILE A 127 12.71 -3.96 11.04
CA ILE A 127 11.66 -4.53 11.86
C ILE A 127 12.06 -5.97 12.19
N ASP A 128 11.99 -6.34 13.47
CA ASP A 128 12.15 -7.73 13.88
C ASP A 128 11.01 -8.57 13.27
N PRO A 129 11.31 -9.56 12.40
CA PRO A 129 10.27 -10.31 11.70
C PRO A 129 9.33 -11.06 12.65
N GLY A 130 9.84 -11.55 13.78
CA GLY A 130 9.04 -12.22 14.80
C GLY A 130 8.05 -11.27 15.47
N LYS A 131 8.48 -10.04 15.79
CA LYS A 131 7.59 -8.99 16.32
C LYS A 131 6.55 -8.55 15.29
N PHE A 132 6.95 -8.41 14.02
CA PHE A 132 6.02 -8.09 12.93
C PHE A 132 4.93 -9.15 12.79
N LEU A 133 5.31 -10.42 12.63
CA LEU A 133 4.38 -11.54 12.50
C LEU A 133 3.46 -11.65 13.72
N LYS A 134 3.99 -11.45 14.92
CA LYS A 134 3.20 -11.45 16.15
C LYS A 134 2.18 -10.31 16.17
N ALA A 135 2.60 -9.08 15.88
CA ALA A 135 1.71 -7.92 15.90
C ALA A 135 0.62 -8.05 14.83
N PHE A 136 0.98 -8.50 13.62
CA PHE A 136 0.03 -8.70 12.54
C PHE A 136 -0.95 -9.85 12.84
N GLY A 137 -0.47 -10.96 13.43
CA GLY A 137 -1.32 -12.05 13.88
C GLY A 137 -2.31 -11.63 14.97
N GLN A 138 -1.88 -10.81 15.92
CA GLN A 138 -2.76 -10.23 16.93
C GLN A 138 -3.83 -9.31 16.31
N LEU A 139 -3.44 -8.48 15.34
CA LEU A 139 -4.38 -7.63 14.62
C LEU A 139 -5.40 -8.46 13.84
N ALA A 140 -4.96 -9.49 13.11
CA ALA A 140 -5.86 -10.37 12.37
C ALA A 140 -6.88 -11.06 13.28
N LEU A 141 -6.43 -11.58 14.43
CA LEU A 141 -7.32 -12.19 15.42
C LEU A 141 -8.35 -11.20 15.99
N LEU A 142 -7.93 -9.97 16.30
CA LEU A 142 -8.84 -8.91 16.75
C LEU A 142 -9.90 -8.59 15.70
N ILE A 143 -9.49 -8.49 14.43
CA ILE A 143 -10.41 -8.22 13.35
C ILE A 143 -11.40 -9.38 13.19
N CYS A 144 -10.93 -10.64 13.24
CA CYS A 144 -11.79 -11.83 13.18
C CYS A 144 -12.84 -11.85 14.30
N GLU A 145 -12.44 -11.52 15.53
CA GLU A 145 -13.36 -11.40 16.66
C GLU A 145 -14.44 -10.35 16.40
N GLU A 146 -14.06 -9.16 15.91
CA GLU A 146 -14.98 -8.05 15.68
C GLU A 146 -16.00 -8.32 14.57
N VAL A 147 -15.62 -9.08 13.54
CA VAL A 147 -16.53 -9.51 12.46
C VAL A 147 -17.33 -10.78 12.76
N GLY A 148 -17.10 -11.41 13.91
CA GLY A 148 -17.76 -12.66 14.30
C GLY A 148 -17.29 -13.88 13.49
N HIS A 149 -16.07 -13.85 12.93
CA HIS A 149 -15.45 -15.00 12.28
C HIS A 149 -14.56 -15.76 13.27
N ASN A 150 -14.71 -17.08 13.31
CA ASN A 150 -13.88 -17.95 14.14
C ASN A 150 -12.56 -18.27 13.44
N CYS A 151 -11.60 -17.35 13.52
CA CYS A 151 -10.22 -17.60 13.11
C CYS A 151 -9.45 -18.26 14.26
N SER A 152 -8.76 -19.38 14.01
CA SER A 152 -7.85 -19.93 15.00
C SER A 152 -6.46 -19.27 14.92
N ALA A 153 -5.78 -19.15 16.07
CA ALA A 153 -4.41 -18.63 16.11
C ALA A 153 -3.43 -19.48 15.28
N GLY A 154 -3.70 -20.77 15.14
CA GLY A 154 -2.93 -21.68 14.30
C GLY A 154 -3.06 -21.35 12.81
N GLU A 155 -4.29 -21.22 12.32
CA GLU A 155 -4.55 -20.85 10.91
C GLU A 155 -3.94 -19.48 10.57
N VAL A 156 -4.16 -18.47 11.43
CA VAL A 156 -3.61 -17.13 11.23
C VAL A 156 -2.08 -17.19 11.17
N SER A 157 -1.44 -17.96 12.05
CA SER A 157 0.02 -18.10 12.05
C SER A 157 0.55 -18.72 10.75
N GLU A 158 -0.09 -19.76 10.23
CA GLU A 158 0.34 -20.42 8.98
C GLU A 158 0.15 -19.52 7.76
N GLU A 159 -1.01 -18.86 7.61
CA GLU A 159 -1.25 -17.93 6.51
C GLU A 159 -0.26 -16.76 6.53
N LEU A 160 0.08 -16.24 7.71
CA LEU A 160 1.07 -15.17 7.84
C LEU A 160 2.49 -15.61 7.50
N LYS A 161 2.86 -16.87 7.78
CA LYS A 161 4.14 -17.41 7.32
C LYS A 161 4.17 -17.50 5.79
N GLU A 162 3.09 -17.93 5.15
CA GLU A 162 3.00 -17.98 3.69
C GLU A 162 3.12 -16.58 3.06
N MET A 163 2.41 -15.59 3.62
CA MET A 163 2.53 -14.19 3.20
C MET A 163 3.96 -13.68 3.37
N TYR A 164 4.61 -13.99 4.48
CA TYR A 164 5.99 -13.56 4.73
C TYR A 164 6.99 -14.23 3.77
N LEU A 165 6.82 -15.52 3.47
CA LEU A 165 7.59 -16.23 2.45
C LEU A 165 7.39 -15.61 1.06
N PHE A 166 6.18 -15.17 0.73
CA PHE A 166 5.91 -14.46 -0.51
C PHE A 166 6.67 -13.12 -0.58
N VAL A 167 6.69 -12.34 0.50
CA VAL A 167 7.48 -11.10 0.59
C VAL A 167 8.98 -11.37 0.41
N GLN A 168 9.51 -12.45 1.01
CA GLN A 168 10.90 -12.87 0.82
C GLN A 168 11.22 -13.18 -0.66
N LYS A 169 10.31 -13.87 -1.35
CA LYS A 169 10.46 -14.19 -2.78
C LYS A 169 10.44 -12.93 -3.65
N ILE A 170 9.56 -11.97 -3.36
CA ILE A 170 9.55 -10.68 -4.09
C ILE A 170 10.89 -9.97 -3.89
N SER A 171 11.33 -9.84 -2.64
CA SER A 171 12.58 -9.13 -2.34
C SER A 171 13.80 -9.77 -2.98
N ALA A 172 13.86 -11.11 -3.07
CA ALA A 172 14.97 -11.81 -3.69
C ALA A 172 15.04 -11.60 -5.22
N ASN A 173 13.89 -11.37 -5.87
CA ASN A 173 13.77 -11.18 -7.32
C ASN A 173 13.75 -9.71 -7.75
N THR A 174 13.71 -8.76 -6.81
CA THR A 174 13.76 -7.34 -7.15
C THR A 174 15.21 -6.95 -7.46
N THR A 175 15.46 -6.44 -8.66
CA THR A 175 16.80 -6.05 -9.14
C THR A 175 17.42 -5.01 -8.21
N LYS A 176 18.66 -5.24 -7.77
CA LYS A 176 19.41 -4.24 -6.99
C LYS A 176 19.51 -2.96 -7.82
N ASP A 177 19.37 -1.80 -7.17
CA ASP A 177 19.64 -0.46 -7.72
C ASP A 177 21.08 -0.39 -8.27
N SER A 178 21.30 -0.96 -9.45
CA SER A 178 22.54 -0.78 -10.18
C SER A 178 22.37 0.48 -11.00
N LEU A 179 23.24 1.45 -10.73
CA LEU A 179 23.50 2.60 -11.60
C LEU A 179 23.76 2.07 -13.01
N ALA A 180 22.71 2.02 -13.81
CA ALA A 180 22.80 1.57 -15.19
C ALA A 180 23.33 2.74 -16.02
N ASP A 181 24.43 2.52 -16.75
CA ASP A 181 24.75 3.41 -17.88
C ASP A 181 23.57 3.44 -18.88
N GLU A 182 23.52 4.42 -19.77
CA GLU A 182 22.38 4.63 -20.68
C GLU A 182 21.99 3.37 -21.49
N LYS A 183 22.98 2.56 -21.88
CA LYS A 183 22.75 1.31 -22.61
C LYS A 183 22.10 0.25 -21.73
N ASN A 184 22.55 0.13 -20.48
CA ASN A 184 21.95 -0.74 -19.49
C ASN A 184 20.56 -0.23 -19.05
N TYR A 185 20.35 1.09 -18.99
CA TYR A 185 19.07 1.69 -18.64
C TYR A 185 18.00 1.33 -19.68
N ASN A 186 18.30 1.59 -20.96
CA ASN A 186 17.36 1.33 -22.04
C ASN A 186 17.04 -0.15 -22.23
N SER A 187 17.95 -1.07 -21.89
CA SER A 187 17.71 -2.52 -22.04
C SER A 187 17.02 -3.16 -20.85
N ILE A 188 17.21 -2.62 -19.64
CA ILE A 188 16.67 -3.22 -18.41
C ILE A 188 15.37 -2.54 -17.97
N PHE A 189 15.27 -1.21 -18.10
CA PHE A 189 14.24 -0.42 -17.45
C PHE A 189 13.23 0.22 -18.41
N LEU A 190 13.57 0.40 -19.68
CA LEU A 190 12.70 1.06 -20.65
C LEU A 190 12.07 0.05 -21.61
N HIS A 191 10.79 -0.22 -21.41
CA HIS A 191 10.01 -1.16 -22.23
C HIS A 191 8.78 -0.47 -22.81
N ARG A 192 8.36 -0.90 -24.00
CA ARG A 192 7.02 -0.59 -24.51
C ARG A 192 5.98 -1.34 -23.71
N LEU A 193 4.78 -0.78 -23.57
CA LEU A 193 3.69 -1.44 -22.86
C LEU A 193 3.40 -2.85 -23.41
N SER A 194 3.40 -2.99 -24.73
CA SER A 194 3.22 -4.29 -25.41
C SER A 194 4.30 -5.33 -25.07
N GLU A 195 5.52 -4.90 -24.76
CA GLU A 195 6.61 -5.79 -24.34
C GLU A 195 6.37 -6.26 -22.90
N VAL A 196 5.86 -5.38 -22.04
CA VAL A 196 5.47 -5.71 -20.67
C VAL A 196 4.27 -6.67 -20.65
N ASP A 197 3.23 -6.41 -21.46
CA ASP A 197 2.05 -7.28 -21.57
C ASP A 197 2.42 -8.71 -22.01
N ALA A 198 3.41 -8.85 -22.89
CA ALA A 198 3.91 -10.15 -23.33
C ALA A 198 4.68 -10.89 -22.23
N LEU A 199 5.29 -10.17 -21.28
CA LEU A 199 6.06 -10.74 -20.17
C LEU A 199 5.21 -11.04 -18.93
N VAL A 200 4.15 -10.25 -18.69
CA VAL A 200 3.31 -10.33 -17.49
C VAL A 200 1.84 -10.44 -17.90
N SER A 201 1.44 -11.62 -18.36
CA SER A 201 0.06 -11.89 -18.81
C SER A 201 -0.98 -11.95 -17.69
N SER A 202 -0.55 -11.96 -16.42
CA SER A 202 -1.46 -11.93 -15.29
C SER A 202 -2.10 -10.56 -15.04
N VAL A 203 -1.53 -9.48 -15.59
CA VAL A 203 -2.04 -8.11 -15.42
C VAL A 203 -2.34 -7.52 -16.80
N VAL A 204 -3.54 -6.96 -16.97
CA VAL A 204 -3.94 -6.28 -18.21
C VAL A 204 -3.66 -4.79 -18.06
N TYR A 205 -2.49 -4.33 -18.50
CA TYR A 205 -2.04 -2.95 -18.26
C TYR A 205 -2.77 -1.89 -19.10
N ASP A 206 -3.46 -2.30 -20.16
CA ASP A 206 -4.26 -1.44 -21.04
C ASP A 206 -5.78 -1.57 -20.81
N LYS A 207 -6.19 -2.21 -19.71
CA LYS A 207 -7.61 -2.37 -19.36
C LYS A 207 -8.30 -1.01 -19.25
N ALA A 208 -9.21 -0.73 -20.18
CA ALA A 208 -10.01 0.48 -20.14
C ALA A 208 -10.96 0.44 -18.93
N PRO A 209 -11.15 1.54 -18.19
CA PRO A 209 -12.20 1.61 -17.19
C PRO A 209 -13.57 1.50 -17.88
N CYS A 210 -14.36 0.51 -17.46
CA CYS A 210 -15.76 0.37 -17.86
C CYS A 210 -16.64 1.46 -17.23
#